data_AF-A0A5P9GYI5-F1
#
_entry.id   AF-A0A5P9GYI5-F1
#
_cell.length_a   1.000
_cell.length_b   1.000
_cell.length_c   1.000
_cell.angle_alpha   90.00
_cell.angle_beta   90.00
_cell.angle_gamma   90.00
#
_symmetry.space_group_name_H-M   'P 1'
#
loop_
_entity.id
_entity.type
_entity.pdbx_description
1 polymer ?
#
loop_
_entity_poly.entity_id
_entity_poly.type
_entity_poly.pdbx_seq_one_letter_code
_entity_poly.pdbx_strand_id
1 'polypeptide(L)' 'MSEFVNLNRVRKAKNRVKKRAQADENAVKFGRTKVDREVDEARAKKAREALRQHRLDDE' A
#
# COMPACT_ATOMS: atom_id res chain seq x y z
N MET A 1 -0.44 45.58 10.07
CA MET A 1 -0.74 44.46 10.99
C MET A 1 -0.11 43.21 10.39
N SER A 2 0.90 42.64 11.05
CA SER A 2 1.56 41.42 10.59
C SER A 2 0.70 40.21 10.97
N GLU A 3 0.39 39.37 9.98
CA GLU A 3 -0.39 38.16 10.20
C GLU A 3 0.49 37.12 10.88
N PHE A 4 0.07 36.65 12.07
CA PHE A 4 0.78 35.60 12.80
C PHE A 4 0.59 34.26 12.10
N VAL A 5 1.52 33.89 11.22
CA VAL A 5 1.46 32.62 10.49
C VAL A 5 1.95 31.46 11.35
N ASN A 6 1.08 30.49 11.61
CA ASN A 6 1.45 29.27 12.31
C ASN A 6 2.30 28.35 11.41
N LEU A 7 3.62 28.35 11.63
CA LEU A 7 4.57 27.51 10.88
C LEU A 7 4.28 26.02 10.96
N ASN A 8 3.69 25.53 12.06
CA ASN A 8 3.36 24.11 12.19
C ASN A 8 2.25 23.70 11.22
N ARG A 9 1.24 24.57 11.02
CA ARG A 9 0.17 24.34 10.03
C ARG A 9 0.75 24.29 8.61
N VAL A 10 1.67 25.20 8.29
CA VAL A 10 2.35 25.25 6.98
C VAL A 10 3.20 24.00 6.74
N ARG A 11 4.01 23.59 7.74
CA ARG A 11 4.81 22.35 7.66
C ARG A 11 3.93 21.11 7.48
N LYS A 12 2.82 20.99 8.23
CA LYS A 12 1.86 19.90 8.07
C LYS A 12 1.22 19.89 6.68
N ALA A 13 0.85 21.05 6.15
CA ALA A 13 0.31 21.16 4.79
C ALA A 13 1.33 20.70 3.75
N LYS A 14 2.58 21.17 3.83
CA LYS A 14 3.68 20.75 2.94
C LYS A 14 3.93 19.25 2.99
N ASN A 15 3.94 18.67 4.19
CA ASN A 15 4.13 17.22 4.37
C ASN A 15 2.96 16.41 3.78
N ARG A 16 1.72 16.91 3.91
CA ARG A 16 0.55 16.25 3.32
C ARG A 16 0.60 16.25 1.79
N VAL A 17 1.01 17.37 1.18
CA VAL A 17 1.19 17.46 -0.28
C VAL A 17 2.28 16.50 -0.76
N LYS A 18 3.44 16.48 -0.09
CA LYS A 18 4.53 15.54 -0.40
C LYS A 18 4.09 14.08 -0.32
N LYS A 19 3.36 13.70 0.73
CA LYS A 19 2.84 12.34 0.89
C LYS A 19 1.88 11.96 -0.23
N ARG A 20 1.04 12.90 -0.70
CA ARG A 20 0.11 12.66 -1.80
C ARG A 20 0.85 12.44 -3.12
N ALA A 21 1.82 13.30 -3.45
CA ALA A 21 2.66 13.12 -4.64
C ALA A 21 3.41 11.79 -4.63
N GLN A 22 3.98 11.37 -3.49
CA GLN A 22 4.60 10.05 -3.35
C GLN A 22 3.59 8.91 -3.52
N ALA A 23 2.36 9.06 -3.03
CA ALA A 23 1.31 8.06 -3.21
C ALA A 23 0.90 7.95 -4.69
N ASP A 24 0.79 9.08 -5.40
CA ASP A 24 0.47 9.12 -6.83
C ASP A 24 1.61 8.49 -7.65
N GLU A 25 2.87 8.81 -7.35
CA GLU A 25 4.04 8.15 -7.96
C GLU A 25 4.05 6.65 -7.70
N ASN A 26 3.72 6.22 -6.48
CA ASN A 26 3.66 4.79 -6.13
C ASN A 26 2.48 4.09 -6.82
N ALA A 27 1.35 4.78 -7.00
CA ALA A 27 0.22 4.23 -7.75
C ALA A 27 0.60 3.99 -9.21
N VAL A 28 1.34 4.91 -9.83
CA VAL A 28 1.86 4.76 -11.20
C VAL A 28 2.96 3.69 -11.27
N LYS A 29 3.94 3.72 -10.36
CA LYS A 29 5.11 2.82 -10.37
C LYS A 29 4.76 1.37 -10.04
N PHE A 30 3.86 1.17 -9.08
CA PHE A 30 3.55 -0.17 -8.58
C PHE A 30 2.24 -0.72 -9.12
N GLY A 31 1.38 0.10 -9.75
CA GLY A 31 0.23 -0.30 -10.57
C GLY A 31 -0.88 -1.11 -9.89
N ARG A 32 -0.60 -1.69 -8.73
CA ARG A 32 -1.50 -2.52 -7.93
C ARG A 32 -1.74 -1.83 -6.61
N THR A 33 -3.00 -1.67 -6.25
CA THR A 33 -3.35 -1.10 -4.96
C THR A 33 -3.00 -2.07 -3.83
N LYS A 34 -2.97 -1.59 -2.58
CA LYS A 34 -2.76 -2.46 -1.42
C LYS A 34 -3.83 -3.58 -1.36
N VAL A 35 -5.08 -3.25 -1.70
CA VAL A 35 -6.19 -4.19 -1.72
C VAL A 35 -5.98 -5.26 -2.79
N ASP A 36 -5.55 -4.89 -3.99
CA ASP A 36 -5.28 -5.86 -5.07
C ASP A 36 -4.15 -6.82 -4.68
N ARG A 37 -3.10 -6.32 -4.03
CA ARG A 37 -2.03 -7.17 -3.50
C ARG A 37 -2.52 -8.14 -2.44
N GLU A 38 -3.35 -7.69 -1.51
CA GLU A 38 -3.92 -8.56 -0.45
C GLU A 38 -4.83 -9.65 -1.04
N VAL A 39 -5.63 -9.30 -2.06
CA VAL A 39 -6.47 -10.27 -2.78
C VAL A 39 -5.62 -11.31 -3.52
N ASP A 40 -4.57 -10.88 -4.21
CA ASP A 40 -3.64 -11.79 -4.90
C ASP A 40 -2.89 -12.69 -3.91
N GLU A 41 -2.42 -12.16 -2.78
CA GLU A 41 -1.77 -12.94 -1.73
C GLU A 41 -2.72 -13.97 -1.11
N ALA A 42 -3.98 -13.59 -0.84
CA ALA A 42 -5.00 -14.50 -0.33
C ALA A 42 -5.32 -15.62 -1.34
N ARG A 43 -5.43 -15.28 -2.63
CA ARG A 43 -5.62 -16.27 -3.71
C ARG A 43 -4.43 -17.22 -3.82
N ALA A 44 -3.20 -16.70 -3.78
CA ALA A 44 -1.99 -17.49 -3.83
C ALA A 44 -1.87 -18.43 -2.60
N LYS A 45 -2.23 -17.95 -1.41
CA LYS A 45 -2.26 -18.77 -0.20
C LYS A 45 -3.28 -19.90 -0.31
N LYS A 46 -4.50 -19.61 -0.75
CA LYS A 46 -5.53 -20.64 -0.99
C LYS A 46 -5.08 -21.69 -2.00
N ALA A 47 -4.45 -21.26 -3.10
CA ALA A 47 -3.90 -22.19 -4.10
C ALA A 47 -2.79 -23.08 -3.51
N ARG A 48 -1.88 -22.51 -2.70
CA ARG A 48 -0.84 -23.29 -2.01
C ARG A 48 -1.42 -24.28 -1.02
N GLU A 49 -2.44 -23.88 -0.26
CA GLU A 49 -3.13 -24.77 0.69
C GLU A 49 -3.85 -25.91 -0.04
N ALA A 50 -4.55 -25.63 -1.14
CA ALA A 50 -5.18 -26.65 -1.96
C ALA A 50 -4.14 -27.64 -2.50
N LEU A 51 -3.02 -27.15 -3.06
CA LEU A 51 -1.93 -28.01 -3.54
C LEU A 51 -1.27 -28.82 -2.42
N ARG A 52 -1.19 -28.26 -1.20
CA ARG A 52 -0.69 -28.98 -0.03
C ARG A 52 -1.64 -30.09 0.39
N GLN A 53 -2.94 -29.86 0.38
CA GLN A 53 -3.95 -30.89 0.68
C GLN A 53 -3.95 -32.03 -0.34
N HIS A 54 -3.64 -31.72 -1.60
CA HIS A 54 -3.53 -32.72 -2.67
C HIS A 54 -2.15 -33.38 -2.76
N ARG A 55 -1.18 -32.95 -1.95
CA ARG A 55 0.10 -33.64 -1.86
C ARG A 55 -0.13 -34.90 -1.03
N LEU A 56 -0.11 -36.06 -1.69
CA LEU A 56 0.19 -37.30 -0.99
C LEU A 56 1.63 -37.10 -0.49
N ASP A 57 1.82 -37.05 0.82
CA ASP A 57 3.17 -37.22 1.35
C ASP A 57 3.54 -38.66 0.99
N ASP A 58 4.31 -38.82 -0.09
CA ASP A 58 4.83 -40.11 -0.54
C ASP A 58 5.63 -40.71 0.63
N GLU A 59 5.10 -41.78 1.24
CA GLU A 59 5.89 -42.72 2.05
C GLU A 59 6.94 -43.44 1.19
#